data_AF-A0AB39Z2I8-F1
#
_entry.id   AF-A0AB39Z2I8-F1
#
_cell.length_a   1.000
_cell.length_b   1.000
_cell.length_c   1.000
_cell.angle_alpha   90.00
_cell.angle_beta   90.00
_cell.angle_gamma   90.00
#
_symmetry.space_group_name_H-M   'P 1'
#
loop_
_entity.id
_entity.type
_entity.pdbx_description
1 polymer ?
#
loop_
_entity_poly.entity_id
_entity_poly.type
_entity_poly.pdbx_seq_one_letter_code
_entity_poly.pdbx_strand_id
1 'polypeptide(L)'
;MSANEMAFVKICIFALALAVGLTATLAQEQRGGFRGSNSQFRVGAGHPPSQRHLPPRTRDPVQEASMVPKNRQPEKEKEYEPTEECPEPNGFYPDSKQCDKYYACLDGVPTERLCADGMVFNDYTPIEEKCDLPYNIDCMKRTKLQTPQPSLHCPRKNGYFGHEKPGICDKFYFCVDGQFNMITCPAGLVFNPKTGICGWPDQVGVTGCKSEDVFDFECPKVNESIAVTHPRYADPNDCQFFYVCVNGDLPRRNGCKLGQAFDEEKETCDWARKVPDCVDWYKDRLTDKELDELENPKPKTTTTKRPARIRGQSRRKPQPKKVDPKEEEEEEA
;
A
#
# COMPACT_ATOMS: atom_id res chain seq x y z
N MET A 1 45.81 30.39 -42.62
CA MET A 1 44.38 30.04 -42.50
C MET A 1 43.59 31.13 -43.22
N SER A 2 42.72 30.72 -44.15
CA SER A 2 42.19 31.51 -45.26
C SER A 2 41.03 32.43 -44.85
N ALA A 3 40.90 33.56 -45.55
CA ALA A 3 40.03 34.71 -45.28
C ALA A 3 38.50 34.48 -45.35
N ASN A 4 38.04 33.22 -45.39
CA ASN A 4 36.61 32.87 -45.55
C ASN A 4 35.86 32.58 -44.24
N GLU A 5 36.52 32.50 -43.08
CA GLU A 5 35.83 32.23 -41.80
C GLU A 5 35.36 33.50 -41.06
N MET A 6 35.90 34.68 -41.38
CA MET A 6 35.53 35.94 -40.71
C MET A 6 34.20 36.56 -41.18
N ALA A 7 33.63 36.08 -42.28
CA ALA A 7 32.41 36.64 -42.86
C ALA A 7 31.11 36.05 -42.27
N PHE A 8 31.13 34.80 -41.80
CA PHE A 8 29.92 34.13 -41.30
C PHE A 8 29.56 34.54 -39.86
N VAL A 9 30.55 34.89 -39.02
CA VAL A 9 30.30 35.27 -37.62
C VAL A 9 29.69 36.67 -37.50
N LYS A 10 29.92 37.57 -38.47
CA LYS A 10 29.36 38.93 -38.46
C LYS A 10 27.88 39.00 -38.85
N ILE A 11 27.35 38.01 -39.57
CA ILE A 11 25.94 38.01 -39.99
C ILE A 11 25.02 37.51 -38.86
N CYS A 12 25.49 36.62 -37.98
CA CYS A 12 24.69 36.10 -36.87
C CYS A 12 24.52 37.08 -35.69
N ILE A 13 25.43 38.04 -35.52
CA ILE A 13 25.38 38.99 -34.39
C ILE A 13 24.41 40.15 -34.65
N PHE A 14 24.15 40.51 -35.90
CA PHE A 14 23.22 41.59 -36.25
C PHE A 14 21.74 41.17 -36.27
N ALA A 15 21.43 39.87 -36.28
CA ALA A 15 20.06 39.37 -36.25
C ALA A 15 19.45 39.31 -34.83
N LEU A 16 20.27 39.42 -33.78
CA LEU A 16 19.84 39.34 -32.37
C LEU A 16 19.48 40.70 -31.74
N ALA A 17 19.64 41.81 -32.46
CA ALA A 17 19.51 43.17 -31.91
C ALA A 17 18.26 43.96 -32.38
N LEU A 18 17.32 43.36 -33.14
CA LEU A 18 16.18 44.08 -33.73
C LEU A 18 14.78 43.55 -33.36
N ALA A 19 14.64 42.84 -32.23
CA ALA A 19 13.32 42.39 -31.74
C ALA A 19 13.06 42.73 -30.26
N VAL A 20 13.72 43.75 -29.73
CA VAL A 20 13.42 44.32 -28.40
C VAL A 20 13.07 45.80 -28.58
N GLY A 21 11.78 46.13 -28.67
CA GLY A 21 11.30 47.51 -28.56
C GLY A 21 9.91 47.78 -29.12
N LEU A 22 9.06 48.39 -28.28
CA LEU A 22 7.66 48.84 -28.47
C LEU A 22 6.61 47.72 -28.32
N THR A 23 5.68 47.73 -27.37
CA THR A 23 4.78 48.85 -26.96
C THR A 23 4.40 48.81 -25.47
N ALA A 24 4.26 50.00 -24.87
CA ALA A 24 3.74 50.22 -23.52
C ALA A 24 2.31 50.81 -23.53
N THR A 25 1.63 50.62 -22.38
CA THR A 25 0.43 51.30 -21.83
C THR A 25 -0.98 50.85 -22.27
N LEU A 26 -1.73 50.24 -21.34
CA LEU A 26 -2.78 50.92 -20.56
C LEU A 26 -3.27 50.01 -19.41
N ALA A 27 -3.53 50.62 -18.25
CA ALA A 27 -4.01 50.02 -17.01
C ALA A 27 -5.44 50.49 -16.71
N GLN A 28 -6.25 49.64 -16.05
CA GLN A 28 -7.29 49.95 -15.02
C GLN A 28 -8.08 48.65 -14.74
N GLU A 29 -8.00 48.03 -13.56
CA GLU A 29 -8.64 48.37 -12.28
C GLU A 29 -10.10 47.88 -12.15
N GLN A 30 -10.27 46.78 -11.40
CA GLN A 30 -11.51 46.47 -10.67
C GLN A 30 -11.11 45.86 -9.31
N ARG A 31 -11.10 46.71 -8.28
CA ARG A 31 -11.27 46.32 -6.87
C ARG A 31 -12.76 45.99 -6.66
N GLY A 32 -13.04 44.80 -6.18
CA GLY A 32 -14.35 44.42 -5.65
C GLY A 32 -14.15 43.50 -4.44
N GLY A 33 -14.26 44.06 -3.23
CA GLY A 33 -14.26 43.30 -2.00
C GLY A 33 -15.61 42.63 -1.77
N PHE A 34 -15.60 41.40 -1.28
CA PHE A 34 -16.75 40.81 -0.60
C PHE A 34 -16.29 40.17 0.72
N ARG A 35 -16.71 40.82 1.81
CA ARG A 35 -16.64 40.29 3.17
C ARG A 35 -17.76 39.26 3.36
N GLY A 36 -17.37 38.06 3.78
CA GLY A 36 -17.98 37.26 4.84
C GLY A 36 -19.41 36.74 4.68
N SER A 37 -19.58 35.41 4.69
CA SER A 37 -20.12 34.71 5.88
C SER A 37 -20.15 33.18 5.66
N ASN A 38 -19.29 32.51 6.42
CA ASN A 38 -19.52 31.35 7.28
C ASN A 38 -20.14 30.02 6.78
N SER A 39 -19.48 28.95 7.26
CA SER A 39 -19.98 27.59 7.53
C SER A 39 -20.03 26.59 6.37
N GLN A 40 -19.02 25.72 6.28
CA GLN A 40 -19.19 24.30 6.63
C GLN A 40 -17.86 23.52 6.48
N PHE A 41 -17.43 22.98 7.62
CA PHE A 41 -16.51 21.86 7.84
C PHE A 41 -16.09 21.05 6.60
N ARG A 42 -14.77 21.02 6.31
CA ARG A 42 -14.13 19.88 5.66
C ARG A 42 -12.99 19.37 6.52
N VAL A 43 -13.25 18.21 7.10
CA VAL A 43 -12.35 17.37 7.87
C VAL A 43 -11.17 16.97 6.98
N GLY A 44 -9.95 17.06 7.51
CA GLY A 44 -8.72 16.72 6.81
C GLY A 44 -8.72 15.27 6.32
N ALA A 45 -7.99 15.04 5.23
CA ALA A 45 -7.72 13.72 4.67
C ALA A 45 -7.02 12.84 5.72
N GLY A 46 -7.80 11.99 6.39
CA GLY A 46 -7.27 10.94 7.24
C GLY A 46 -6.54 9.91 6.39
N HIS A 47 -5.33 9.52 6.82
CA HIS A 47 -4.68 8.32 6.32
C HIS A 47 -5.62 7.11 6.41
N PRO A 48 -5.70 6.24 5.38
CA PRO A 48 -6.41 4.99 5.52
C PRO A 48 -5.73 4.13 6.61
N PRO A 49 -6.51 3.46 7.47
CA PRO A 49 -5.95 2.57 8.47
C PRO A 49 -5.21 1.42 7.78
N SER A 50 -3.93 1.27 8.12
CA SER A 50 -3.09 0.11 7.82
C SER A 50 -3.90 -1.18 7.96
N GLN A 51 -4.25 -1.82 6.85
CA GLN A 51 -4.80 -3.17 6.85
C GLN A 51 -3.71 -4.15 7.31
N ARG A 52 -3.59 -4.29 8.63
CA ARG A 52 -2.72 -5.29 9.27
C ARG A 52 -3.58 -6.45 9.76
N HIS A 53 -4.34 -7.05 8.86
CA HIS A 53 -4.94 -8.37 9.05
C HIS A 53 -4.61 -9.21 7.82
N LEU A 54 -3.33 -9.56 7.70
CA LEU A 54 -2.97 -10.81 7.02
C LEU A 54 -3.48 -11.95 7.92
N PRO A 55 -4.25 -12.92 7.39
CA PRO A 55 -4.52 -14.14 8.13
C PRO A 55 -3.18 -14.86 8.42
N PRO A 56 -3.08 -15.61 9.53
CA PRO A 56 -1.88 -16.37 9.81
C PRO A 56 -1.64 -17.37 8.67
N ARG A 57 -0.39 -17.51 8.23
CA ARG A 57 0.03 -18.63 7.37
C ARG A 57 -0.43 -19.92 8.03
N THR A 58 -1.38 -20.60 7.41
CA THR A 58 -1.72 -21.97 7.76
C THR A 58 -0.47 -22.82 7.56
N ARG A 59 -0.07 -23.52 8.62
CA ARG A 59 1.01 -24.52 8.56
C ARG A 59 0.69 -25.57 7.49
N ASP A 60 1.75 -26.07 6.86
CA ASP A 60 1.71 -27.12 5.83
C ASP A 60 0.81 -28.29 6.24
N PRO A 61 -0.06 -28.79 5.34
CA PRO A 61 -1.00 -29.86 5.65
C PRO A 61 -0.32 -31.21 5.44
N VAL A 62 0.47 -31.64 6.41
CA VAL A 62 0.88 -33.05 6.52
C VAL A 62 0.68 -33.49 7.96
N GLN A 63 -0.25 -34.43 8.16
CA GLN A 63 -0.57 -35.16 9.39
C GLN A 63 -1.62 -34.54 10.33
N GLU A 64 -2.88 -34.52 9.91
CA GLU A 64 -3.97 -34.85 10.84
C GLU A 64 -5.16 -35.47 10.11
N ALA A 65 -4.89 -36.53 9.35
CA ALA A 65 -5.91 -37.44 8.88
C ALA A 65 -6.11 -38.51 9.96
N SER A 66 -7.08 -38.31 10.86
CA SER A 66 -7.94 -39.37 11.42
C SER A 66 -8.90 -38.78 12.45
N MET A 67 -10.17 -39.16 12.32
CA MET A 67 -11.30 -38.91 13.24
C MET A 67 -12.18 -37.68 12.95
N VAL A 68 -12.87 -37.70 11.80
CA VAL A 68 -14.16 -36.98 11.62
C VAL A 68 -15.22 -38.00 11.18
N PRO A 69 -16.44 -38.00 11.76
CA PRO A 69 -17.50 -38.96 11.39
C PRO A 69 -17.94 -38.78 9.92
N LYS A 70 -17.96 -39.89 9.18
CA LYS A 70 -18.47 -39.99 7.81
C LYS A 70 -20.00 -39.82 7.79
N ASN A 71 -20.52 -38.59 7.72
CA ASN A 71 -21.84 -38.38 7.10
C ASN A 71 -22.12 -36.93 6.67
N ARG A 72 -21.31 -36.41 5.75
CA ARG A 72 -21.74 -35.28 4.92
C ARG A 72 -21.34 -35.60 3.49
N GLN A 73 -22.34 -35.84 2.64
CA GLN A 73 -22.12 -35.94 1.20
C GLN A 73 -21.50 -34.61 0.73
N PRO A 74 -20.50 -34.63 -0.17
CA PRO A 74 -20.03 -33.40 -0.79
C PRO A 74 -21.17 -32.85 -1.65
N GLU A 75 -21.73 -31.71 -1.23
CA GLU A 75 -22.55 -30.89 -2.12
C GLU A 75 -21.65 -30.52 -3.30
N LYS A 76 -22.00 -31.06 -4.45
CA LYS A 76 -21.31 -30.88 -5.72
C LYS A 76 -21.32 -29.36 -6.00
N GLU A 77 -20.17 -28.72 -5.86
CA GLU A 77 -19.96 -27.33 -6.28
C GLU A 77 -20.33 -27.27 -7.76
N LYS A 78 -21.52 -26.73 -8.05
CA LYS A 78 -22.02 -26.64 -9.41
C LYS A 78 -21.12 -25.66 -10.15
N GLU A 79 -20.35 -26.20 -11.08
CA GLU A 79 -19.61 -25.43 -12.07
C GLU A 79 -20.62 -24.52 -12.79
N TYR A 80 -20.44 -23.21 -12.62
CA TYR A 80 -21.34 -22.19 -13.14
C TYR A 80 -21.18 -22.10 -14.66
N GLU A 81 -22.21 -22.52 -15.39
CA GLU A 81 -22.38 -22.17 -16.79
C GLU A 81 -23.31 -20.96 -16.88
N PRO A 82 -22.87 -19.80 -17.41
CA PRO A 82 -23.73 -18.64 -17.56
C PRO A 82 -24.80 -18.89 -18.61
N THR A 83 -26.03 -18.86 -18.17
CA THR A 83 -27.24 -18.68 -18.97
C THR A 83 -27.53 -17.18 -19.10
N GLU A 84 -28.31 -16.79 -20.13
CA GLU A 84 -28.89 -15.43 -20.29
C GLU A 84 -29.88 -15.04 -19.16
N GLU A 85 -29.89 -15.81 -18.06
CA GLU A 85 -30.85 -15.76 -16.97
C GLU A 85 -30.11 -15.64 -15.64
N CYS A 86 -30.66 -14.83 -14.74
CA CYS A 86 -30.11 -14.60 -13.41
C CYS A 86 -30.16 -15.88 -12.54
N PRO A 87 -29.08 -16.22 -11.83
CA PRO A 87 -29.09 -17.38 -10.92
C PRO A 87 -30.14 -17.28 -9.81
N GLU A 88 -30.34 -16.08 -9.25
CA GLU A 88 -31.47 -15.76 -8.37
C GLU A 88 -32.14 -14.48 -8.86
N PRO A 89 -33.40 -14.20 -8.47
CA PRO A 89 -34.11 -13.01 -8.91
C PRO A 89 -33.37 -11.71 -8.60
N ASN A 90 -32.65 -11.64 -7.47
CA ASN A 90 -31.96 -10.45 -7.02
C ASN A 90 -30.51 -10.75 -6.62
N GLY A 91 -29.57 -9.95 -7.12
CA GLY A 91 -28.16 -10.07 -6.74
C GLY A 91 -27.19 -9.57 -7.80
N PHE A 92 -25.90 -9.80 -7.57
CA PHE A 92 -24.79 -9.43 -8.43
C PHE A 92 -23.98 -10.67 -8.78
N TYR A 93 -23.78 -10.92 -10.07
CA TYR A 93 -23.17 -12.16 -10.56
C TYR A 93 -22.04 -11.89 -11.54
N PRO A 94 -20.91 -12.61 -11.46
CA PRO A 94 -19.77 -12.40 -12.34
C PRO A 94 -20.07 -12.86 -13.77
N ASP A 95 -19.43 -12.21 -14.75
CA ASP A 95 -19.34 -12.76 -16.10
C ASP A 95 -18.38 -13.96 -16.16
N SER A 96 -18.64 -14.95 -17.02
CA SER A 96 -17.78 -16.13 -17.16
C SER A 96 -16.40 -15.86 -17.73
N LYS A 97 -16.26 -14.83 -18.57
CA LYS A 97 -15.07 -14.62 -19.37
C LYS A 97 -14.36 -13.35 -18.97
N GLN A 98 -15.10 -12.34 -18.52
CA GLN A 98 -14.59 -11.02 -18.25
C GLN A 98 -14.62 -10.70 -16.74
N CYS A 99 -13.45 -10.52 -16.15
CA CYS A 99 -13.25 -10.37 -14.72
C CYS A 99 -13.75 -9.02 -14.16
N ASP A 100 -13.82 -7.99 -14.98
CA ASP A 100 -14.36 -6.68 -14.59
C ASP A 100 -15.81 -6.47 -15.00
N LYS A 101 -16.49 -7.51 -15.51
CA LYS A 101 -17.90 -7.48 -15.91
C LYS A 101 -18.74 -8.32 -14.96
N TYR A 102 -19.93 -7.80 -14.65
CA TYR A 102 -20.92 -8.45 -13.80
C TYR A 102 -22.34 -8.07 -14.22
N TYR A 103 -23.32 -8.81 -13.72
CA TYR A 103 -24.73 -8.59 -13.96
C TYR A 103 -25.42 -8.24 -12.64
N ALA A 104 -26.12 -7.11 -12.62
CA ALA A 104 -27.04 -6.75 -11.56
C ALA A 104 -28.43 -7.30 -11.91
N CYS A 105 -28.90 -8.27 -11.14
CA CYS A 105 -30.18 -8.92 -11.31
C CYS A 105 -31.22 -8.26 -10.42
N LEU A 106 -32.34 -7.85 -11.01
CA LEU A 106 -33.52 -7.34 -10.32
C LEU A 106 -34.75 -8.06 -10.86
N ASP A 107 -35.48 -8.75 -9.99
CA ASP A 107 -36.65 -9.58 -10.33
C ASP A 107 -36.40 -10.54 -11.52
N GLY A 108 -35.19 -11.10 -11.59
CA GLY A 108 -34.75 -12.05 -12.62
C GLY A 108 -34.28 -11.38 -13.91
N VAL A 109 -34.27 -10.04 -14.00
CA VAL A 109 -33.81 -9.30 -15.18
C VAL A 109 -32.34 -8.91 -15.01
N PRO A 110 -31.41 -9.48 -15.81
CA PRO A 110 -30.00 -9.13 -15.74
C PRO A 110 -29.72 -7.78 -16.40
N THR A 111 -29.03 -6.90 -15.69
CA THR A 111 -28.46 -5.66 -16.25
C THR A 111 -26.95 -5.76 -16.25
N GLU A 112 -26.33 -5.69 -17.42
CA GLU A 112 -24.87 -5.68 -17.56
C GLU A 112 -24.24 -4.43 -16.92
N ARG A 113 -23.16 -4.63 -16.18
CA ARG A 113 -22.36 -3.61 -15.54
C ARG A 113 -20.86 -3.91 -15.71
N LEU A 114 -20.06 -2.87 -15.60
CA LEU A 114 -18.60 -2.95 -15.59
C LEU A 114 -18.07 -2.27 -14.34
N CYS A 115 -17.09 -2.90 -13.71
CA CYS A 115 -16.24 -2.23 -12.74
C CYS A 115 -15.47 -1.08 -13.40
N ALA A 116 -15.07 -0.10 -12.59
CA ALA A 116 -14.20 0.98 -13.07
C ALA A 116 -12.91 0.42 -13.68
N ASP A 117 -12.37 1.08 -14.71
CA ASP A 117 -11.15 0.62 -15.40
C ASP A 117 -9.99 0.41 -14.41
N GLY A 118 -9.43 -0.80 -14.41
CA GLY A 118 -8.38 -1.22 -13.48
C GLY A 118 -8.88 -1.91 -12.21
N MET A 119 -10.19 -2.06 -12.03
CA MET A 119 -10.81 -2.86 -10.97
C MET A 119 -11.54 -4.06 -11.54
N VAL A 120 -11.82 -5.04 -10.69
CA VAL A 120 -12.45 -6.31 -11.06
C VAL A 120 -13.59 -6.65 -10.11
N PHE A 121 -14.59 -7.39 -10.60
CA PHE A 121 -15.74 -7.73 -9.79
C PHE A 121 -15.38 -8.74 -8.70
N ASN A 122 -15.78 -8.44 -7.47
CA ASN A 122 -15.63 -9.31 -6.31
C ASN A 122 -16.89 -10.19 -6.19
N ASP A 123 -16.72 -11.48 -6.47
CA ASP A 123 -17.80 -12.48 -6.54
C ASP A 123 -17.95 -13.29 -5.24
N TYR A 124 -17.38 -12.85 -4.12
CA TYR A 124 -17.50 -13.58 -2.85
C TYR A 124 -18.92 -13.60 -2.28
N THR A 125 -19.73 -12.58 -2.56
CA THR A 125 -21.13 -12.54 -2.13
C THR A 125 -22.03 -11.95 -3.23
N PRO A 126 -23.20 -12.55 -3.51
CA PRO A 126 -24.10 -12.06 -4.56
C PRO A 126 -24.96 -10.87 -4.11
N ILE A 127 -24.82 -10.37 -2.88
CA ILE A 127 -25.65 -9.28 -2.34
C ILE A 127 -24.93 -7.92 -2.29
N GLU A 128 -23.61 -7.90 -2.48
CA GLU A 128 -22.80 -6.69 -2.48
C GLU A 128 -22.28 -6.38 -3.89
N GLU A 129 -22.60 -5.19 -4.40
CA GLU A 129 -22.00 -4.67 -5.63
C GLU A 129 -20.60 -4.13 -5.32
N LYS A 130 -19.61 -5.02 -5.34
CA LYS A 130 -18.25 -4.66 -4.95
C LYS A 130 -17.25 -4.94 -6.07
N CYS A 131 -16.46 -3.93 -6.38
CA CYS A 131 -15.26 -4.08 -7.20
C CYS A 131 -14.02 -3.96 -6.31
N ASP A 132 -13.01 -4.78 -6.59
CA ASP A 132 -11.73 -4.79 -5.87
C ASP A 132 -10.57 -4.72 -6.87
N LEU A 133 -9.34 -4.57 -6.37
CA LEU A 133 -8.16 -4.62 -7.22
C LEU A 133 -7.92 -6.06 -7.74
N PRO A 134 -7.35 -6.23 -8.95
CA PRO A 134 -7.08 -7.55 -9.54
C PRO A 134 -6.26 -8.48 -8.65
N TYR A 135 -5.41 -7.94 -7.77
CA TYR A 135 -4.56 -8.73 -6.88
C TYR A 135 -5.30 -9.35 -5.69
N ASN A 136 -6.51 -8.85 -5.38
CA ASN A 136 -7.33 -9.32 -4.26
C ASN A 136 -8.33 -10.41 -4.68
N ILE A 137 -8.54 -10.59 -5.99
CA ILE A 137 -9.60 -11.44 -6.56
C ILE A 137 -8.99 -12.43 -7.54
N ASP A 138 -9.36 -13.70 -7.43
CA ASP A 138 -8.92 -14.72 -8.37
C ASP A 138 -9.74 -14.66 -9.67
N CYS A 139 -9.09 -14.19 -10.74
CA CYS A 139 -9.68 -14.10 -12.07
C CYS A 139 -9.20 -15.16 -13.05
N MET A 140 -8.58 -16.26 -12.58
CA MET A 140 -8.03 -17.31 -13.44
C MET A 140 -9.07 -17.91 -14.42
N LYS A 141 -10.36 -17.93 -14.04
CA LYS A 141 -11.45 -18.44 -14.90
C LYS A 141 -12.02 -17.39 -15.87
N ARG A 142 -11.80 -16.09 -15.60
CA ARG A 142 -12.42 -14.96 -16.31
C ARG A 142 -11.38 -13.92 -16.74
N THR A 143 -10.39 -14.32 -17.53
CA THR A 143 -9.17 -13.51 -17.78
C THR A 143 -9.36 -12.23 -18.61
N LYS A 144 -10.51 -12.02 -19.25
CA LYS A 144 -10.74 -10.83 -20.07
C LYS A 144 -11.00 -9.61 -19.19
N LEU A 145 -10.65 -8.44 -19.70
CA LEU A 145 -10.90 -7.13 -19.10
C LEU A 145 -11.38 -6.16 -20.16
N GLN A 146 -12.02 -5.08 -19.74
CA GLN A 146 -12.35 -3.96 -20.62
C GLN A 146 -11.10 -3.32 -21.22
N THR A 147 -11.29 -2.54 -22.28
CA THR A 147 -10.23 -1.77 -22.92
C THR A 147 -9.62 -0.78 -21.92
N PRO A 148 -8.28 -0.75 -21.77
CA PRO A 148 -7.63 0.16 -20.83
C PRO A 148 -7.87 1.63 -21.22
N GLN A 149 -8.06 2.48 -20.22
CA GLN A 149 -8.19 3.93 -20.37
C GLN A 149 -6.97 4.61 -19.74
N PRO A 150 -5.83 4.67 -20.47
CA PRO A 150 -4.58 5.17 -19.91
C PRO A 150 -4.63 6.68 -19.67
N SER A 151 -3.84 7.12 -18.69
CA SER A 151 -3.57 8.52 -18.37
C SER A 151 -2.11 8.65 -17.93
N LEU A 152 -1.66 9.85 -17.55
CA LEU A 152 -0.27 10.09 -17.14
C LEU A 152 0.12 9.15 -15.97
N HIS A 153 1.14 8.31 -16.17
CA HIS A 153 1.62 7.31 -15.19
C HIS A 153 0.65 6.20 -14.79
N CYS A 154 -0.52 6.16 -15.40
CA CYS A 154 -1.59 5.22 -15.09
C CYS A 154 -1.99 4.45 -16.36
N PRO A 155 -1.43 3.26 -16.60
CA PRO A 155 -1.86 2.37 -17.69
C PRO A 155 -3.36 2.06 -17.69
N ARG A 156 -4.00 2.08 -16.51
CA ARG A 156 -5.46 2.06 -16.31
C ARG A 156 -5.84 3.10 -15.26
N LYS A 157 -7.11 3.50 -15.23
CA LYS A 157 -7.61 4.52 -14.29
C LYS A 157 -7.36 4.18 -12.82
N ASN A 158 -7.46 2.90 -12.45
CA ASN A 158 -7.29 2.45 -11.07
C ASN A 158 -6.21 1.38 -10.97
N GLY A 159 -5.41 1.42 -9.91
CA GLY A 159 -4.43 0.38 -9.61
C GLY A 159 -3.07 0.87 -9.13
N TYR A 160 -2.13 -0.07 -9.01
CA TYR A 160 -0.74 0.19 -8.66
C TYR A 160 0.16 -0.14 -9.84
N PHE A 161 1.00 0.80 -10.26
CA PHE A 161 1.83 0.65 -11.45
C PHE A 161 3.27 1.01 -11.17
N GLY A 162 4.22 0.21 -11.68
CA GLY A 162 5.64 0.50 -11.52
C GLY A 162 6.05 1.76 -12.26
N HIS A 163 7.19 2.32 -11.88
CA HIS A 163 7.77 3.45 -12.58
C HIS A 163 8.09 3.09 -14.05
N GLU A 164 7.85 4.02 -14.97
CA GLU A 164 7.98 3.78 -16.43
C GLU A 164 9.44 3.65 -16.88
N LYS A 165 10.34 4.38 -16.21
CA LYS A 165 11.78 4.35 -16.51
C LYS A 165 12.44 3.10 -15.93
N PRO A 166 13.22 2.36 -16.74
CA PRO A 166 14.07 1.27 -16.24
C PRO A 166 15.02 1.75 -15.14
N GLY A 167 15.30 0.87 -14.17
CA GLY A 167 16.20 1.15 -13.03
C GLY A 167 15.56 1.90 -11.85
N ILE A 168 14.35 2.48 -12.02
CA ILE A 168 13.61 3.06 -10.90
C ILE A 168 12.64 2.00 -10.37
N CYS A 169 13.15 1.18 -9.45
CA CYS A 169 12.44 0.01 -8.93
C CYS A 169 11.75 0.26 -7.59
N ASP A 170 12.16 1.30 -6.87
CA ASP A 170 11.65 1.70 -5.56
C ASP A 170 10.42 2.61 -5.66
N LYS A 171 10.04 3.08 -6.85
CA LYS A 171 8.90 4.01 -7.03
C LYS A 171 7.78 3.36 -7.83
N PHE A 172 6.57 3.70 -7.44
CA PHE A 172 5.36 3.26 -8.10
C PHE A 172 4.27 4.31 -8.00
N TYR A 173 3.24 4.17 -8.82
CA TYR A 173 2.09 5.05 -8.91
C TYR A 173 0.86 4.36 -8.36
N PHE A 174 0.17 5.01 -7.45
CA PHE A 174 -1.17 4.64 -7.03
C PHE A 174 -2.18 5.51 -7.77
N CYS A 175 -2.97 4.89 -8.65
CA CYS A 175 -3.93 5.56 -9.51
C CYS A 175 -5.35 5.39 -8.99
N VAL A 176 -6.09 6.50 -8.94
CA VAL A 176 -7.53 6.55 -8.66
C VAL A 176 -8.16 7.44 -9.71
N ASP A 177 -9.07 6.89 -10.51
CA ASP A 177 -9.75 7.57 -11.62
C ASP A 177 -8.80 8.33 -12.58
N GLY A 178 -7.62 7.77 -12.83
CA GLY A 178 -6.58 8.31 -13.70
C GLY A 178 -5.72 9.42 -13.06
N GLN A 179 -5.92 9.71 -11.78
CA GLN A 179 -5.03 10.59 -11.01
C GLN A 179 -4.03 9.74 -10.22
N PHE A 180 -2.74 10.01 -10.38
CA PHE A 180 -1.68 9.27 -9.70
C PHE A 180 -1.17 9.98 -8.45
N ASN A 181 -0.76 9.18 -7.46
CA ASN A 181 0.17 9.56 -6.42
C ASN A 181 1.43 8.71 -6.57
N MET A 182 2.60 9.35 -6.65
CA MET A 182 3.87 8.62 -6.66
C MET A 182 4.25 8.25 -5.23
N ILE A 183 4.50 6.96 -5.00
CA ILE A 183 4.87 6.40 -3.70
C ILE A 183 6.25 5.76 -3.84
N THR A 184 7.09 5.96 -2.83
CA THR A 184 8.38 5.28 -2.72
C THR A 184 8.24 4.12 -1.73
N CYS A 185 8.69 2.94 -2.15
CA CYS A 185 8.80 1.77 -1.30
C CYS A 185 9.71 2.05 -0.09
N PRO A 186 9.51 1.37 1.04
CA PRO A 186 10.48 1.39 2.12
C PRO A 186 11.88 1.07 1.60
N ALA A 187 12.89 1.72 2.17
CA ALA A 187 14.27 1.58 1.74
C ALA A 187 14.69 0.10 1.72
N GLY A 188 15.31 -0.31 0.61
CA GLY A 188 15.72 -1.70 0.38
C GLY A 188 14.66 -2.58 -0.30
N LEU A 189 13.44 -2.07 -0.53
CA LEU A 189 12.37 -2.79 -1.21
C LEU A 189 12.09 -2.22 -2.60
N VAL A 190 11.61 -3.09 -3.49
CA VAL A 190 11.19 -2.75 -4.85
C VAL A 190 9.71 -3.06 -5.04
N PHE A 191 9.05 -2.30 -5.91
CA PHE A 191 7.64 -2.49 -6.21
C PHE A 191 7.43 -3.78 -7.03
N ASN A 192 6.48 -4.62 -6.58
CA ASN A 192 6.07 -5.80 -7.32
C ASN A 192 4.76 -5.54 -8.09
N PRO A 193 4.78 -5.40 -9.43
CA PRO A 193 3.58 -5.15 -10.22
C PRO A 193 2.61 -6.33 -10.26
N LYS A 194 3.03 -7.54 -9.86
CA LYS A 194 2.16 -8.73 -9.82
C LYS A 194 1.34 -8.83 -8.55
N THR A 195 1.79 -8.22 -7.45
CA THR A 195 1.11 -8.28 -6.14
C THR A 195 0.65 -6.91 -5.65
N GLY A 196 1.12 -5.83 -6.27
CA GLY A 196 0.80 -4.46 -5.87
C GLY A 196 1.48 -4.02 -4.58
N ILE A 197 2.47 -4.77 -4.07
CA ILE A 197 3.17 -4.47 -2.81
C ILE A 197 4.69 -4.40 -3.03
N CYS A 198 5.37 -3.68 -2.13
CA CYS A 198 6.83 -3.66 -2.11
C CYS A 198 7.37 -4.95 -1.50
N GLY A 199 8.41 -5.52 -2.13
CA GLY A 199 9.07 -6.74 -1.67
C GLY A 199 10.58 -6.68 -1.88
N TRP A 200 11.29 -7.70 -1.42
CA TRP A 200 12.73 -7.77 -1.61
C TRP A 200 13.09 -7.99 -3.08
N PRO A 201 14.14 -7.31 -3.61
CA PRO A 201 14.57 -7.45 -5.01
C PRO A 201 14.69 -8.90 -5.49
N ASP A 202 15.25 -9.77 -4.64
CA ASP A 202 15.47 -11.19 -4.92
C ASP A 202 14.18 -12.02 -5.07
N GLN A 203 13.05 -11.55 -4.52
CA GLN A 203 11.78 -12.27 -4.52
C GLN A 203 10.77 -11.76 -5.56
N VAL A 204 10.95 -10.53 -6.03
CA VAL A 204 9.97 -9.86 -6.90
C VAL A 204 10.09 -10.32 -8.35
N GLY A 205 11.31 -10.63 -8.82
CA GLY A 205 11.54 -11.16 -10.17
C GLY A 205 11.22 -10.17 -11.28
N VAL A 206 11.34 -8.86 -11.01
CA VAL A 206 11.26 -7.81 -12.03
C VAL A 206 12.63 -7.64 -12.68
N THR A 207 12.68 -7.72 -14.01
CA THR A 207 13.90 -7.58 -14.79
C THR A 207 14.55 -6.21 -14.56
N GLY A 208 15.85 -6.19 -14.22
CA GLY A 208 16.59 -4.96 -13.95
C GLY A 208 16.35 -4.35 -12.56
N CYS A 209 15.75 -5.12 -11.66
CA CYS A 209 15.50 -4.74 -10.27
C CYS A 209 15.98 -5.82 -9.29
N LYS A 210 17.06 -6.56 -9.62
CA LYS A 210 17.68 -7.51 -8.68
C LYS A 210 18.47 -6.76 -7.62
N SER A 211 18.85 -7.46 -6.55
CA SER A 211 19.64 -6.84 -5.48
C SER A 211 20.93 -6.21 -5.99
N GLU A 212 21.59 -6.85 -6.95
CA GLU A 212 22.84 -6.37 -7.57
C GLU A 212 22.61 -5.19 -8.53
N ASP A 213 21.41 -5.08 -9.10
CA ASP A 213 21.05 -3.97 -10.01
C ASP A 213 20.66 -2.71 -9.22
N VAL A 214 20.13 -2.90 -8.01
CA VAL A 214 19.56 -1.84 -7.17
C VAL A 214 20.58 -1.31 -6.17
N PHE A 215 21.47 -2.19 -5.68
CA PHE A 215 22.47 -1.84 -4.68
C PHE A 215 23.88 -2.01 -5.27
N ASP A 216 24.68 -0.97 -5.16
CA ASP A 216 26.12 -1.01 -5.47
C ASP A 216 26.90 -1.59 -4.27
N PHE A 217 26.55 -2.80 -3.86
CA PHE A 217 27.15 -3.50 -2.73
C PHE A 217 27.23 -5.01 -3.00
N GLU A 218 28.42 -5.57 -2.82
CA GLU A 218 28.67 -7.01 -2.90
C GLU A 218 28.92 -7.60 -1.51
N CYS A 219 28.26 -8.73 -1.22
CA CYS A 219 28.44 -9.45 0.03
C CYS A 219 29.87 -10.00 0.17
N PRO A 220 30.57 -9.72 1.28
CA PRO A 220 31.85 -10.35 1.57
C PRO A 220 31.75 -11.87 1.58
N LYS A 221 32.71 -12.54 0.93
CA LYS A 221 32.74 -14.01 0.88
C LYS A 221 33.08 -14.58 2.24
N VAL A 222 32.16 -15.36 2.78
CA VAL A 222 32.30 -16.04 4.07
C VAL A 222 32.17 -17.55 3.91
N ASN A 223 32.55 -18.31 4.94
CA ASN A 223 32.32 -19.75 4.97
C ASN A 223 30.82 -20.07 5.11
N GLU A 224 30.45 -21.32 4.81
CA GLU A 224 29.04 -21.75 4.82
C GLU A 224 28.38 -21.59 6.20
N SER A 225 29.13 -21.85 7.28
CA SER A 225 28.60 -21.68 8.64
C SER A 225 28.20 -20.24 8.98
N ILE A 226 28.94 -19.25 8.47
CA ILE A 226 28.63 -17.82 8.66
C ILE A 226 27.57 -17.39 7.64
N ALA A 227 27.61 -17.89 6.41
CA ALA A 227 26.62 -17.59 5.38
C ALA A 227 25.18 -17.90 5.86
N VAL A 228 25.01 -19.02 6.56
CA VAL A 228 23.72 -19.45 7.14
C VAL A 228 23.22 -18.49 8.23
N THR A 229 24.10 -17.75 8.91
CA THR A 229 23.69 -16.75 9.91
C THR A 229 23.27 -15.41 9.31
N HIS A 230 23.37 -15.25 7.99
CA HIS A 230 23.06 -14.03 7.24
C HIS A 230 23.82 -12.82 7.79
N PRO A 231 25.15 -12.75 7.57
CA PRO A 231 26.00 -11.74 8.17
C PRO A 231 25.57 -10.33 7.76
N ARG A 232 25.89 -9.37 8.63
CA ARG A 232 25.48 -7.97 8.49
C ARG A 232 26.70 -7.09 8.31
N TYR A 233 26.58 -6.12 7.42
CA TYR A 233 27.66 -5.21 7.06
C TYR A 233 27.16 -3.78 7.00
N ALA A 234 27.95 -2.82 7.46
CA ALA A 234 27.59 -1.42 7.36
C ALA A 234 27.40 -0.99 5.90
N ASP A 235 26.48 -0.07 5.64
CA ASP A 235 26.39 0.58 4.34
C ASP A 235 27.55 1.60 4.22
N PRO A 236 28.43 1.48 3.21
CA PRO A 236 29.59 2.36 3.06
C PRO A 236 29.25 3.84 2.87
N ASN A 237 28.04 4.14 2.40
CA ASN A 237 27.62 5.48 2.02
C ASN A 237 26.57 6.07 2.97
N ASP A 238 26.01 5.26 3.86
CA ASP A 238 24.90 5.68 4.72
C ASP A 238 24.90 4.97 6.07
N CYS A 239 25.42 5.64 7.10
CA CYS A 239 25.49 5.12 8.47
C CYS A 239 24.13 4.67 9.04
N GLN A 240 22.99 5.17 8.54
CA GLN A 240 21.68 4.70 9.00
C GLN A 240 21.36 3.30 8.49
N PHE A 241 21.98 2.85 7.41
CA PHE A 241 21.67 1.59 6.74
C PHE A 241 22.79 0.57 6.87
N PHE A 242 22.43 -0.68 6.63
CA PHE A 242 23.32 -1.82 6.62
C PHE A 242 22.77 -2.88 5.67
N TYR A 243 23.62 -3.77 5.21
CA TYR A 243 23.25 -4.91 4.37
C TYR A 243 23.15 -6.17 5.20
N VAL A 244 22.11 -6.95 4.97
CA VAL A 244 21.99 -8.34 5.42
C VAL A 244 22.27 -9.22 4.22
N CYS A 245 23.32 -10.02 4.28
CA CYS A 245 23.71 -10.94 3.21
C CYS A 245 23.03 -12.30 3.41
N VAL A 246 21.88 -12.47 2.78
CA VAL A 246 21.13 -13.73 2.85
C VAL A 246 21.96 -14.83 2.18
N ASN A 247 22.15 -15.94 2.89
CA ASN A 247 23.05 -17.04 2.52
C ASN A 247 24.48 -16.61 2.13
N GLY A 248 24.93 -15.44 2.60
CA GLY A 248 26.29 -14.92 2.37
C GLY A 248 26.51 -14.29 0.99
N ASP A 249 25.53 -14.28 0.09
CA ASP A 249 25.69 -13.81 -1.29
C ASP A 249 24.64 -12.79 -1.74
N LEU A 250 23.45 -12.77 -1.15
CA LEU A 250 22.35 -11.88 -1.59
C LEU A 250 22.18 -10.66 -0.65
N PRO A 251 22.56 -9.45 -1.07
CA PRO A 251 22.46 -8.28 -0.22
C PRO A 251 21.02 -7.76 -0.13
N ARG A 252 20.57 -7.52 1.11
CA ARG A 252 19.32 -6.81 1.42
C ARG A 252 19.62 -5.59 2.29
N ARG A 253 19.40 -4.40 1.74
CA ARG A 253 19.57 -3.14 2.47
C ARG A 253 18.47 -2.99 3.53
N ASN A 254 18.87 -2.73 4.76
CA ASN A 254 18.00 -2.50 5.92
C ASN A 254 18.43 -1.23 6.63
N GLY A 255 17.49 -0.60 7.36
CA GLY A 255 17.72 0.67 8.04
C GLY A 255 17.53 0.59 9.54
N CYS A 256 18.42 1.26 10.27
CA CYS A 256 18.22 1.63 11.65
C CYS A 256 17.15 2.72 11.78
N LYS A 257 16.61 2.90 12.99
CA LYS A 257 15.67 3.99 13.26
C LYS A 257 16.35 5.35 13.03
N LEU A 258 15.55 6.37 12.76
CA LEU A 258 16.05 7.73 12.65
C LEU A 258 16.82 8.12 13.93
N GLY A 259 18.05 8.62 13.78
CA GLY A 259 18.96 8.95 14.88
C GLY A 259 19.90 7.82 15.30
N GLN A 260 19.68 6.60 14.81
CA GLN A 260 20.57 5.46 15.02
C GLN A 260 21.47 5.23 13.79
N ALA A 261 22.62 4.61 14.03
CA ALA A 261 23.55 4.13 13.03
C ALA A 261 23.89 2.66 13.27
N PHE A 262 24.28 1.95 12.22
CA PHE A 262 24.71 0.56 12.34
C PHE A 262 26.14 0.50 12.88
N ASP A 263 26.33 -0.20 13.99
CA ASP A 263 27.62 -0.51 14.60
C ASP A 263 28.10 -1.86 14.06
N GLU A 264 29.15 -1.85 13.24
CA GLU A 264 29.67 -3.05 12.59
C GLU A 264 30.35 -4.00 13.58
N GLU A 265 31.02 -3.50 14.61
CA GLU A 265 31.66 -4.33 15.63
C GLU A 265 30.64 -5.10 16.48
N LYS A 266 29.50 -4.47 16.78
CA LYS A 266 28.40 -5.07 17.54
C LYS A 266 27.35 -5.76 16.66
N GLU A 267 27.46 -5.62 15.34
CA GLU A 267 26.47 -6.03 14.34
C GLU A 267 25.03 -5.58 14.67
N THR A 268 24.86 -4.37 15.20
CA THR A 268 23.56 -3.88 15.67
C THR A 268 23.41 -2.38 15.50
N CYS A 269 22.17 -1.90 15.48
CA CYS A 269 21.91 -0.46 15.51
C CYS A 269 22.11 0.10 16.92
N ASP A 270 22.94 1.14 17.03
CA ASP A 270 23.10 1.96 18.25
C ASP A 270 22.87 3.43 17.90
N TRP A 271 22.87 4.30 18.90
CA TRP A 271 22.78 5.75 18.67
C TRP A 271 24.01 6.23 17.91
N ALA A 272 23.80 7.06 16.89
CA ALA A 272 24.89 7.48 16.01
C ALA A 272 26.11 8.04 16.76
N ARG A 273 25.88 8.80 17.84
CA ARG A 273 26.93 9.36 18.71
C ARG A 273 27.82 8.32 19.41
N LYS A 274 27.37 7.06 19.50
CA LYS A 274 28.10 5.93 20.12
C LYS A 274 28.82 5.06 19.10
N VAL A 275 28.54 5.26 17.81
CA VAL A 275 29.19 4.56 16.70
C VAL A 275 30.37 5.42 16.23
N PRO A 276 31.63 5.04 16.50
CA PRO A 276 32.80 5.90 16.29
C PRO A 276 32.90 6.49 14.88
N ASP A 277 32.58 5.69 13.86
CA ASP A 277 32.65 6.12 12.45
C ASP A 277 31.46 6.97 12.00
N CYS A 278 30.40 7.05 12.82
CA CYS A 278 29.13 7.68 12.48
C CYS A 278 28.67 8.73 13.51
N VAL A 279 29.56 9.17 14.43
CA VAL A 279 29.24 10.14 15.50
C VAL A 279 28.57 11.40 14.95
N ASP A 280 29.01 11.83 13.78
CA ASP A 280 28.65 13.11 13.17
C ASP A 280 27.60 12.97 12.07
N TRP A 281 27.14 11.75 11.76
CA TRP A 281 26.28 11.44 10.62
C TRP A 281 24.98 12.27 10.56
N TYR A 282 24.40 12.57 11.72
CA TYR A 282 23.14 13.31 11.82
C TYR A 282 23.30 14.81 12.09
N LYS A 283 24.52 15.34 12.27
CA LYS A 283 24.71 16.76 12.66
C LYS A 283 24.07 17.76 11.68
N ASP A 284 24.03 17.43 10.39
CA ASP A 284 23.43 18.27 9.35
C ASP A 284 21.96 17.89 9.03
N ARG A 285 21.45 16.82 9.64
CA ARG A 285 20.12 16.25 9.36
C ARG A 285 19.13 16.47 10.50
N LEU A 286 19.63 16.51 11.74
CA LEU A 286 18.86 16.67 12.96
C LEU A 286 19.62 17.59 13.92
N THR A 287 18.88 18.40 14.66
CA THR A 287 19.46 19.16 15.77
C THR A 287 19.80 18.26 16.94
N ASP A 288 20.75 18.67 17.78
CA ASP A 288 21.14 17.89 18.96
C ASP A 288 19.98 17.61 19.92
N LYS A 289 19.01 18.54 19.98
CA LYS A 289 17.79 18.43 20.76
C LYS A 289 16.84 17.38 20.18
N GLU A 290 16.64 17.37 18.86
CA GLU A 290 15.80 16.36 18.21
C GLU A 290 16.38 14.96 18.39
N LEU A 291 17.71 14.82 18.28
CA LEU A 291 18.38 13.55 18.51
C LEU A 291 18.25 13.08 19.96
N ASP A 292 18.38 13.99 20.93
CA ASP A 292 18.14 13.68 22.35
C ASP A 292 16.67 13.31 22.63
N GLU A 293 15.70 13.97 21.99
CA GLU A 293 14.29 13.61 22.12
C GLU A 293 13.97 12.23 21.51
N LEU A 294 14.72 11.79 20.49
CA LEU A 294 14.62 10.44 19.93
C LEU A 294 15.25 9.39 20.87
N GLU A 295 16.40 9.69 21.49
CA GLU A 295 17.09 8.80 22.44
C GLU A 295 16.32 8.66 23.76
N ASN A 296 15.75 9.77 24.23
CA ASN A 296 15.07 9.89 25.51
C ASN A 296 13.61 10.33 25.31
N PRO A 297 12.74 9.47 24.75
CA PRO A 297 11.38 9.83 24.47
C PRO A 297 10.63 10.15 25.77
N LYS A 298 10.09 11.36 25.87
CA LYS A 298 9.30 11.80 27.02
C LYS A 298 8.10 10.85 27.21
N PRO A 299 7.75 10.49 28.46
CA PRO A 299 6.59 9.66 28.72
C PRO A 299 5.35 10.33 28.14
N LYS A 300 4.60 9.60 27.30
CA LYS A 300 3.39 10.12 26.66
C LYS A 300 2.40 10.56 27.73
N THR A 301 2.25 11.87 27.93
CA THR A 301 1.22 12.42 28.81
C THR A 301 -0.14 12.06 28.22
N THR A 302 -0.84 11.12 28.85
CA THR A 302 -2.20 10.74 28.49
C THR A 302 -3.16 11.81 29.00
N THR A 303 -3.25 12.93 28.29
CA THR A 303 -4.23 14.01 28.56
C THR A 303 -5.65 13.70 28.06
N THR A 304 -5.94 12.44 27.78
CA THR A 304 -7.31 11.92 27.77
C THR A 304 -7.41 10.88 28.87
N LYS A 305 -7.98 11.25 30.02
CA LYS A 305 -8.60 10.28 30.93
C LYS A 305 -9.57 9.49 30.06
N ARG A 306 -9.22 8.25 29.71
CA ARG A 306 -10.18 7.28 29.19
C ARG A 306 -11.34 7.31 30.20
N PRO A 307 -12.58 7.65 29.81
CA PRO A 307 -13.69 7.62 30.75
C PRO A 307 -13.68 6.25 31.41
N ALA A 308 -13.76 6.24 32.74
CA ALA A 308 -13.80 5.01 33.50
C ALA A 308 -14.89 4.13 32.88
N ARG A 309 -14.51 2.94 32.42
CA ARG A 309 -15.47 1.95 31.91
C ARG A 309 -16.42 1.66 33.06
N ILE A 310 -17.61 2.25 33.04
CA ILE A 310 -18.67 1.89 33.97
C ILE A 310 -18.88 0.39 33.75
N ARG A 311 -18.51 -0.42 34.74
CA ARG A 311 -18.88 -1.83 34.78
C ARG A 311 -20.40 -1.86 34.80
N GLY A 312 -21.01 -2.06 33.64
CA GLY A 312 -22.43 -2.36 33.56
C GLY A 312 -22.73 -3.52 34.51
N GLN A 313 -23.80 -3.39 35.28
CA GLN A 313 -24.23 -4.42 36.21
C GLN A 313 -24.31 -5.76 35.46
N SER A 314 -23.60 -6.75 35.99
CA SER A 314 -23.71 -8.14 35.56
C SER A 314 -25.19 -8.53 35.56
N ARG A 315 -25.79 -8.70 34.38
CA ARG A 315 -27.10 -9.35 34.23
C ARG A 315 -26.96 -10.81 34.67
N ARG A 316 -27.10 -11.06 35.97
CA ARG A 316 -27.36 -12.41 36.48
C ARG A 316 -28.75 -12.81 35.96
N LYS A 317 -28.79 -13.91 35.22
CA LYS A 317 -30.01 -14.58 34.76
C LYS A 317 -30.90 -14.85 35.99
N PRO A 318 -32.19 -14.49 36.00
CA PRO A 318 -33.08 -14.84 37.10
C PRO A 318 -33.26 -16.36 37.15
N GLN A 319 -33.10 -16.96 38.32
CA GLN A 319 -33.53 -18.34 38.56
C GLN A 319 -35.05 -18.38 38.73
N PRO A 320 -35.73 -19.45 38.28
CA PRO A 320 -37.18 -19.59 38.41
C PRO A 320 -37.56 -19.78 39.89
N LYS A 321 -38.54 -19.00 40.36
CA LYS A 321 -39.12 -19.15 41.71
C LYS A 321 -39.92 -20.46 41.78
N LYS A 322 -39.67 -21.25 42.82
CA LYS A 322 -40.55 -22.34 43.25
C LYS A 322 -41.85 -21.73 43.78
N VAL A 323 -42.98 -22.27 43.34
CA VAL A 323 -44.32 -21.95 43.86
C VAL A 323 -44.61 -22.98 44.94
N ASP A 324 -44.86 -22.54 46.16
CA ASP A 324 -45.45 -23.37 47.21
C ASP A 324 -46.98 -23.30 47.11
N PRO A 325 -47.68 -24.43 47.26
CA PRO A 325 -49.12 -24.51 47.16
C PRO A 325 -49.76 -24.28 48.53
N LYS A 326 -50.72 -23.35 48.61
CA LYS A 326 -51.87 -23.31 49.52
C LYS A 326 -52.46 -21.89 49.53
N GLU A 327 -53.60 -21.72 48.87
CA GLU A 327 -54.87 -21.44 49.54
C GLU A 327 -55.96 -21.40 48.46
N GLU A 328 -56.92 -22.28 48.67
CA GLU A 328 -58.13 -22.50 47.88
C GLU A 328 -59.15 -21.40 48.17
N GLU A 329 -60.01 -21.17 47.16
CA GLU A 329 -61.45 -20.88 47.29
C GLU A 329 -61.90 -19.62 48.04
N GLU A 330 -62.42 -18.65 47.28
CA GLU A 330 -63.85 -18.24 47.31
C GLU A 330 -64.00 -16.91 46.53
N GLU A 331 -64.63 -16.94 45.36
CA GLU A 331 -65.78 -16.07 45.02
C GLU A 331 -66.36 -16.54 43.68
N GLU A 332 -67.40 -17.38 43.75
CA GLU A 332 -68.34 -17.61 42.65
C GLU A 332 -69.23 -16.38 42.47
N ALA A 333 -69.35 -15.89 41.23
CA ALA A 333 -70.56 -15.24 40.70
C ALA A 333 -70.59 -15.31 39.17
#